data_AF-A0A662CGW1-F1
#
_entry.id   AF-A0A662CGW1-F1
#
_cell.length_a   1.000
_cell.length_b   1.000
_cell.length_c   1.000
_cell.angle_alpha   90.00
_cell.angle_beta   90.00
_cell.angle_gamma   90.00
#
_symmetry.space_group_name_H-M   'P 1'
#
loop_
_entity.id
_entity.type
_entity.pdbx_description
1 polymer ?
#
loop_
_entity_poly.entity_id
_entity_poly.type
_entity_poly.pdbx_seq_one_letter_code
_entity_poly.pdbx_strand_id
1 'polypeptide(L)'
;MALDWRDQLNSDDPKVRAQAVKAIALSGNQDYLKYLIEIAENDPDSQLREYAKKAAQHLYASQTKPQPKPEPEPEPIRQSPSIPEKSDSEIDAALAHPTLEIEEEDLSTADVREAESKVQRAFSLHTRGQTKKALLVYAQALELNPLLGKNSFSRSVASELTGKPFQDSLLILGDPDKLSEFIEANYGKAKKERKKVSSPSKAQK
;
A
#
# COMPACT_ATOMS: atom_id res chain seq x y z
N MET A 1 -26.23 14.28 20.39
CA MET A 1 -27.07 14.64 19.23
C MET A 1 -26.19 14.46 18.00
N ALA A 2 -26.35 13.37 17.24
CA ALA A 2 -25.64 13.22 15.98
C ALA A 2 -26.19 14.30 15.04
N LEU A 3 -25.33 15.25 14.61
CA LEU A 3 -25.74 16.26 13.65
C LEU A 3 -26.24 15.56 12.38
N ASP A 4 -27.41 15.96 11.89
CA ASP A 4 -27.96 15.44 10.65
C ASP A 4 -27.03 15.86 9.50
N TRP A 5 -26.53 14.88 8.74
CA TRP A 5 -25.65 15.12 7.59
C TRP A 5 -26.36 15.98 6.53
N ARG A 6 -27.70 15.99 6.52
CA ARG A 6 -28.52 16.84 5.64
C ARG A 6 -28.31 18.32 5.91
N ASP A 7 -28.21 18.72 7.18
CA ASP A 7 -27.96 20.12 7.54
C ASP A 7 -26.52 20.52 7.21
N GLN A 8 -25.58 19.57 7.33
CA GLN A 8 -24.17 19.81 7.04
C GLN A 8 -23.89 20.00 5.54
N LEU A 9 -24.66 19.35 4.65
CA LEU A 9 -24.52 19.53 3.20
C LEU A 9 -24.91 20.92 2.72
N ASN A 10 -25.77 21.63 3.46
CA ASN A 10 -26.19 22.98 3.13
C ASN A 10 -25.28 24.06 3.75
N SER A 11 -24.21 23.67 4.44
CA SER A 11 -23.28 24.62 5.05
C SER A 11 -22.41 25.30 3.99
N ASP A 12 -22.17 26.61 4.13
CA ASP A 12 -21.23 27.36 3.29
C ASP A 12 -19.78 26.87 3.46
N ASP A 13 -19.44 26.29 4.61
CA ASP A 13 -18.10 25.78 4.88
C ASP A 13 -17.85 24.42 4.17
N PRO A 14 -16.89 24.35 3.22
CA PRO A 14 -16.58 23.11 2.51
C PRO A 14 -16.10 21.99 3.46
N LYS A 15 -15.52 22.32 4.62
CA LYS A 15 -15.09 21.31 5.61
C LYS A 15 -16.28 20.62 6.25
N VAL A 16 -17.35 21.36 6.53
CA VAL A 16 -18.60 20.82 7.10
C VAL A 16 -19.31 19.95 6.07
N ARG A 17 -19.38 20.39 4.81
CA ARG A 17 -19.91 19.55 3.72
C ARG A 17 -19.08 18.28 3.50
N ALA A 18 -17.76 18.34 3.63
CA ALA A 18 -16.89 17.16 3.55
C ALA A 18 -17.16 16.13 4.67
N GLN A 19 -17.46 16.59 5.89
CA GLN A 19 -17.86 15.72 6.99
C GLN A 19 -19.18 15.01 6.68
N ALA A 20 -20.13 15.70 6.07
CA ALA A 20 -21.38 15.11 5.63
C ALA A 20 -21.16 14.02 4.57
N VAL A 21 -20.34 14.30 3.55
CA VAL A 21 -19.97 13.32 2.50
C VAL A 21 -19.31 12.08 3.11
N LYS A 22 -18.44 12.27 4.11
CA LYS A 22 -17.82 11.17 4.84
C LYS A 22 -18.84 10.36 5.64
N ALA A 23 -19.75 11.02 6.36
CA ALA A 23 -20.81 10.36 7.13
C ALA A 23 -21.74 9.53 6.22
N ILE A 24 -22.07 10.05 5.04
CA ILE A 24 -22.84 9.34 4.02
C ILE A 24 -22.08 8.08 3.55
N ALA A 25 -20.79 8.22 3.21
CA ALA A 25 -19.97 7.09 2.77
C ALA A 25 -19.85 5.98 3.82
N LEU A 26 -19.72 6.36 5.09
CA LEU A 26 -19.64 5.45 6.23
C LEU A 26 -20.98 4.80 6.58
N SER A 27 -22.11 5.44 6.25
CA SER A 27 -23.43 4.89 6.53
C SER A 27 -23.73 3.61 5.75
N GLY A 28 -23.04 3.36 4.63
CA GLY A 28 -23.27 2.20 3.77
C GLY A 28 -24.63 2.21 3.04
N ASN A 29 -25.46 3.25 3.23
CA ASN A 29 -26.80 3.29 2.69
C ASN A 29 -26.79 3.78 1.23
N GLN A 30 -27.28 2.93 0.33
CA GLN A 30 -27.33 3.16 -1.11
C GLN A 30 -28.27 4.29 -1.52
N ASP A 31 -29.30 4.59 -0.72
CA ASP A 31 -30.22 5.70 -0.98
C ASP A 31 -29.52 7.05 -1.04
N TYR A 32 -28.29 7.11 -0.50
CA TYR A 32 -27.47 8.30 -0.49
C TYR A 32 -26.47 8.42 -1.64
N LEU A 33 -26.36 7.38 -2.48
CA LEU A 33 -25.48 7.41 -3.66
C LEU A 33 -25.86 8.55 -4.61
N LYS A 34 -27.17 8.77 -4.80
CA LYS A 34 -27.68 9.87 -5.64
C LYS A 34 -27.20 11.24 -5.15
N TYR A 35 -27.14 11.46 -3.84
CA TYR A 35 -26.67 12.72 -3.26
C TYR A 35 -25.16 12.89 -3.44
N LEU A 36 -24.38 11.81 -3.33
CA LEU A 36 -22.94 11.86 -3.61
C LEU A 36 -22.63 12.20 -5.07
N ILE A 37 -23.42 11.67 -6.01
CA ILE A 37 -23.28 11.99 -7.44
C ILE A 37 -23.64 13.45 -7.70
N GLU A 38 -24.74 13.93 -7.12
CA GLU A 38 -25.18 15.32 -7.26
C GLU A 38 -24.14 16.32 -6.72
N ILE A 39 -23.52 16.03 -5.57
CA ILE A 39 -22.43 16.83 -5.00
C ILE A 39 -21.19 16.78 -5.90
N ALA A 40 -20.86 15.60 -6.44
CA ALA A 40 -19.73 15.41 -7.34
C ALA A 40 -19.83 16.23 -8.64
N GLU A 41 -21.05 16.58 -9.06
CA GLU A 41 -21.32 17.32 -10.29
C GLU A 41 -21.50 18.82 -10.03
N ASN A 42 -22.19 19.19 -8.96
CA ASN A 42 -22.68 20.56 -8.76
C ASN A 42 -21.97 21.35 -7.65
N ASP A 43 -21.16 20.72 -6.79
CA ASP A 43 -20.54 21.46 -5.68
C ASP A 43 -19.51 22.48 -6.20
N PRO A 44 -19.51 23.73 -5.68
CA PRO A 44 -18.56 24.75 -6.09
C PRO A 44 -17.10 24.37 -5.79
N ASP A 45 -16.85 23.59 -4.73
CA ASP A 45 -15.52 23.18 -4.32
C ASP A 45 -15.03 21.96 -5.10
N SER A 46 -13.90 22.12 -5.80
CA SER A 46 -13.34 21.05 -6.62
C SER A 46 -12.85 19.84 -5.82
N GLN A 47 -12.34 20.06 -4.60
CA GLN A 47 -11.85 18.96 -3.78
C GLN A 47 -13.01 18.12 -3.24
N LEU A 48 -14.11 18.77 -2.89
CA LEU A 48 -15.33 18.11 -2.42
C LEU A 48 -15.99 17.31 -3.54
N ARG A 49 -15.96 17.80 -4.78
CA ARG A 49 -16.40 17.02 -5.96
C ARG A 49 -15.62 15.71 -6.11
N GLU A 50 -14.30 15.76 -5.99
CA GLU A 50 -13.47 14.54 -6.05
C GLU A 50 -13.72 13.60 -4.88
N TYR A 51 -13.91 14.17 -3.69
CA TYR A 51 -14.18 13.41 -2.48
C TYR A 51 -15.50 12.65 -2.58
N ALA A 52 -16.55 13.30 -3.09
CA ALA A 52 -17.86 12.70 -3.32
C ALA A 52 -17.81 11.57 -4.38
N LYS A 53 -17.01 11.73 -5.46
CA LYS A 53 -16.78 10.66 -6.45
C LYS A 53 -16.14 9.42 -5.82
N LYS A 54 -15.10 9.61 -4.99
CA LYS A 54 -14.42 8.50 -4.29
C LYS A 54 -15.35 7.82 -3.28
N ALA A 55 -16.16 8.59 -2.55
CA ALA A 55 -17.17 8.07 -1.64
C ALA A 55 -18.23 7.21 -2.37
N ALA A 56 -18.71 7.68 -3.53
CA ALA A 56 -19.66 6.93 -4.35
C ALA A 56 -19.06 5.61 -4.87
N GLN A 57 -17.80 5.63 -5.32
CA GLN A 57 -17.07 4.43 -5.73
C GLN A 57 -16.90 3.43 -4.58
N HIS A 58 -16.63 3.92 -3.36
CA HIS A 58 -16.50 3.09 -2.18
C HIS A 58 -17.81 2.38 -1.82
N LEU A 59 -18.95 3.08 -1.87
CA LEU A 59 -20.27 2.48 -1.67
C LEU A 59 -20.63 1.46 -2.76
N TYR A 60 -20.20 1.69 -4.00
CA TYR A 60 -20.39 0.74 -5.09
C TYR A 60 -19.55 -0.53 -4.92
N ALA A 61 -18.26 -0.39 -4.58
CA ALA A 61 -17.36 -1.52 -4.36
C ALA A 61 -17.72 -2.36 -3.12
N SER A 62 -18.33 -1.72 -2.12
CA SER A 62 -18.85 -2.37 -0.91
C SER A 62 -19.97 -3.38 -1.19
N GLN A 63 -20.57 -3.39 -2.39
CA GLN A 63 -21.59 -4.37 -2.80
C GLN A 63 -21.02 -5.74 -3.13
N THR A 64 -19.74 -5.83 -3.48
CA THR A 64 -19.12 -7.06 -4.01
C THR A 64 -18.34 -7.87 -2.97
N LYS A 65 -18.25 -7.38 -1.73
CA LYS A 65 -17.67 -8.11 -0.60
C LYS A 65 -18.63 -8.03 0.59
N PRO A 66 -19.02 -9.16 1.22
CA PRO A 66 -19.75 -9.10 2.47
C PRO A 66 -18.86 -8.43 3.52
N GLN A 67 -19.19 -7.19 3.89
CA GLN A 67 -18.47 -6.49 4.94
C GLN A 67 -18.94 -6.98 6.32
N PRO A 68 -18.01 -7.25 7.25
CA PRO A 68 -18.34 -7.39 8.66
C PRO A 68 -18.92 -6.06 9.17
N LYS A 69 -19.94 -6.22 10.01
CA LYS A 69 -20.78 -5.22 10.67
C LYS A 69 -19.96 -4.02 11.23
N PRO A 70 -20.43 -2.77 11.10
CA PRO A 70 -19.72 -1.60 11.62
C PRO A 70 -19.84 -1.53 13.14
N GLU A 71 -18.72 -1.67 13.85
CA GLU A 71 -18.62 -1.32 15.27
C GLU A 71 -18.26 0.19 15.39
N PRO A 72 -18.96 0.96 16.25
CA PRO A 72 -18.90 2.41 16.22
C PRO A 72 -17.62 2.99 16.87
N GLU A 73 -16.97 3.87 16.12
CA GLU A 73 -16.12 5.04 16.47
C GLU A 73 -14.99 4.90 17.53
N PRO A 74 -13.75 5.39 17.22
CA PRO A 74 -12.60 5.26 18.13
C PRO A 74 -12.65 6.25 19.30
N GLU A 75 -12.62 5.73 20.53
CA GLU A 75 -12.24 6.49 21.72
C GLU A 75 -10.76 6.90 21.69
N PRO A 76 -10.38 8.04 22.32
CA PRO A 76 -9.03 8.55 22.28
C PRO A 76 -8.06 7.61 23.03
N ILE A 77 -6.99 7.25 22.32
CA ILE A 77 -5.92 6.34 22.70
C ILE A 77 -5.47 6.60 24.16
N ARG A 78 -5.81 5.68 25.08
CA ARG A 78 -5.03 5.47 26.29
C ARG A 78 -4.10 4.28 26.08
N GLN A 79 -2.81 4.57 26.16
CA GLN A 79 -1.73 3.59 26.16
C GLN A 79 -1.96 2.50 27.22
N SER A 80 -1.85 1.22 26.84
CA SER A 80 -0.95 0.23 27.47
C SER A 80 -1.15 -1.18 26.89
N PRO A 81 -0.13 -2.05 26.96
CA PRO A 81 0.01 -3.22 26.08
C PRO A 81 -0.70 -4.45 26.64
N SER A 82 -1.22 -5.31 25.77
CA SER A 82 -1.56 -6.70 26.11
C SER A 82 -1.53 -7.57 24.85
N ILE A 83 -0.56 -8.50 24.84
CA ILE A 83 -0.59 -9.75 24.07
C ILE A 83 -1.53 -10.69 24.85
N PRO A 84 -2.46 -11.42 24.22
CA PRO A 84 -2.30 -12.89 24.03
C PRO A 84 -2.91 -13.40 22.70
N GLU A 85 -2.21 -14.25 21.95
CA GLU A 85 -2.26 -15.72 21.94
C GLU A 85 -3.50 -16.37 21.29
N LYS A 86 -3.20 -17.06 20.17
CA LYS A 86 -3.63 -18.41 19.73
C LYS A 86 -5.10 -18.80 19.84
N SER A 87 -5.63 -19.31 18.73
CA SER A 87 -6.50 -20.49 18.75
C SER A 87 -6.32 -21.30 17.47
N ASP A 88 -5.74 -22.48 17.63
CA ASP A 88 -5.79 -23.61 16.71
C ASP A 88 -7.24 -24.05 16.45
N SER A 89 -7.59 -24.28 15.19
CA SER A 89 -8.56 -25.31 14.77
C SER A 89 -8.37 -25.62 13.29
N GLU A 90 -7.31 -26.37 13.06
CA GLU A 90 -7.26 -27.59 12.26
C GLU A 90 -8.60 -28.14 11.65
N ILE A 91 -8.54 -28.34 10.31
CA ILE A 91 -9.04 -29.45 9.45
C ILE A 91 -10.55 -29.79 9.44
N ASP A 92 -11.21 -29.74 8.28
CA ASP A 92 -11.13 -30.84 7.30
C ASP A 92 -11.90 -30.60 5.96
N ALA A 93 -11.24 -31.00 4.88
CA ALA A 93 -11.74 -31.65 3.66
C ALA A 93 -12.76 -30.98 2.69
N ALA A 94 -12.18 -30.52 1.57
CA ALA A 94 -12.39 -31.05 0.20
C ALA A 94 -13.67 -30.68 -0.59
N LEU A 95 -13.52 -29.88 -1.66
CA LEU A 95 -13.28 -30.40 -3.02
C LEU A 95 -13.10 -29.27 -4.07
N ALA A 96 -11.96 -29.33 -4.76
CA ALA A 96 -11.75 -29.04 -6.19
C ALA A 96 -11.88 -27.62 -6.75
N HIS A 97 -10.73 -26.92 -6.92
CA HIS A 97 -10.35 -26.25 -8.18
C HIS A 97 -8.81 -26.14 -8.27
N PRO A 98 -8.14 -26.64 -9.32
CA PRO A 98 -6.71 -26.44 -9.52
C PRO A 98 -6.50 -25.12 -10.27
N THR A 99 -6.58 -24.01 -9.55
CA THR A 99 -6.01 -22.75 -10.01
C THR A 99 -4.68 -22.61 -9.29
N LEU A 100 -3.61 -22.37 -10.05
CA LEU A 100 -2.31 -21.95 -9.49
C LEU A 100 -2.47 -20.55 -8.89
N GLU A 101 -3.27 -20.43 -7.83
CA GLU A 101 -3.22 -19.36 -6.85
C GLU A 101 -2.04 -19.71 -5.95
N ILE A 102 -1.00 -18.89 -5.99
CA ILE A 102 -0.08 -18.82 -4.87
C ILE A 102 -0.94 -18.24 -3.73
N GLU A 103 -1.58 -19.14 -2.98
CA GLU A 103 -2.37 -18.84 -1.81
C GLU A 103 -1.49 -18.01 -0.87
N GLU A 104 -2.07 -17.00 -0.24
CA GLU A 104 -1.38 -16.08 0.68
C GLU A 104 -0.84 -16.79 1.95
N GLU A 105 -0.89 -18.13 2.00
CA GLU A 105 -0.60 -19.00 3.14
C GLU A 105 0.82 -19.59 3.18
N ASP A 106 1.58 -19.58 2.07
CA ASP A 106 2.94 -20.18 2.05
C ASP A 106 4.06 -19.18 2.41
N LEU A 107 3.74 -17.90 2.54
CA LEU A 107 4.70 -16.88 2.97
C LEU A 107 4.69 -16.78 4.49
N SER A 108 5.83 -17.07 5.11
CA SER A 108 6.01 -16.91 6.55
C SER A 108 5.65 -15.47 6.95
N THR A 109 4.85 -15.32 8.00
CA THR A 109 4.51 -14.00 8.58
C THR A 109 5.76 -13.18 8.91
N ALA A 110 6.89 -13.86 9.20
CA ALA A 110 8.19 -13.25 9.39
C ALA A 110 8.74 -12.60 8.11
N ASP A 111 8.66 -13.30 6.97
CA ASP A 111 9.15 -12.82 5.67
C ASP A 111 8.30 -11.66 5.16
N VAL A 112 6.97 -11.73 5.35
CA VAL A 112 6.05 -10.62 5.04
C VAL A 112 6.45 -9.37 5.81
N ARG A 113 6.63 -9.49 7.12
CA ARG A 113 7.03 -8.38 7.99
C ARG A 113 8.42 -7.84 7.64
N GLU A 114 9.36 -8.71 7.33
CA GLU A 114 10.71 -8.31 6.92
C GLU A 114 10.68 -7.55 5.59
N ALA A 115 9.90 -8.03 4.62
CA ALA A 115 9.73 -7.37 3.33
C ALA A 115 9.12 -5.97 3.50
N GLU A 116 8.09 -5.82 4.32
CA GLU A 116 7.49 -4.50 4.63
C GLU A 116 8.49 -3.54 5.29
N SER A 117 9.28 -4.04 6.24
CA SER A 117 10.36 -3.27 6.88
C SER A 117 11.40 -2.79 5.85
N LYS A 118 11.75 -3.65 4.89
CA LYS A 118 12.64 -3.28 3.77
C LYS A 118 12.01 -2.21 2.88
N VAL A 119 10.71 -2.28 2.57
CA VAL A 119 10.01 -1.23 1.80
C VAL A 119 10.09 0.12 2.52
N GLN A 120 9.79 0.16 3.83
CA GLN A 120 9.88 1.40 4.63
C GLN A 120 11.31 1.94 4.67
N ARG A 121 12.31 1.06 4.77
CA ARG A 121 13.73 1.43 4.72
C ARG A 121 14.11 1.98 3.35
N ALA A 122 13.64 1.37 2.26
CA ALA A 122 13.87 1.86 0.90
C ALA A 122 13.32 3.29 0.73
N PHE A 123 12.09 3.53 1.18
CA PHE A 123 11.51 4.87 1.18
C PHE A 123 12.34 5.87 1.98
N SER A 124 12.77 5.49 3.19
CA SER A 124 13.64 6.32 4.03
C SER A 124 15.00 6.61 3.40
N LEU A 125 15.56 5.68 2.61
CA LEU A 125 16.80 5.90 1.87
C LEU A 125 16.61 6.86 0.70
N HIS A 126 15.47 6.77 0.01
CA HIS A 126 15.12 7.65 -1.09
C HIS A 126 14.94 9.10 -0.64
N THR A 127 14.22 9.33 0.46
CA THR A 127 14.06 10.68 1.04
C THR A 127 15.39 11.29 1.50
N ARG A 128 16.40 10.46 1.77
CA ARG A 128 17.78 10.87 2.07
C ARG A 128 18.66 11.03 0.82
N GLY A 129 18.09 10.95 -0.38
CA GLY A 129 18.79 11.04 -1.67
C GLY A 129 19.59 9.79 -2.06
N GLN A 130 19.49 8.70 -1.29
CA GLN A 130 20.23 7.45 -1.56
C GLN A 130 19.42 6.50 -2.46
N THR A 131 18.88 7.02 -3.57
CA THR A 131 17.94 6.29 -4.43
C THR A 131 18.51 4.99 -4.99
N LYS A 132 19.81 4.93 -5.33
CA LYS A 132 20.45 3.67 -5.76
C LYS A 132 20.31 2.55 -4.73
N LYS A 133 20.56 2.86 -3.46
CA LYS A 133 20.44 1.88 -2.37
C LYS A 133 18.99 1.55 -2.08
N ALA A 134 18.10 2.55 -2.19
CA ALA A 134 16.67 2.36 -2.02
C ALA A 134 16.12 1.34 -3.03
N LEU A 135 16.49 1.47 -4.31
CA LEU A 135 16.12 0.53 -5.37
C LEU A 135 16.55 -0.91 -5.06
N LEU A 136 17.80 -1.10 -4.62
CA LEU A 136 18.30 -2.43 -4.24
C LEU A 136 17.58 -3.03 -3.02
N VAL A 137 17.35 -2.22 -1.99
CA VAL A 137 16.63 -2.67 -0.77
C VAL A 137 15.18 -3.00 -1.09
N TYR A 138 14.55 -2.25 -2.00
CA TYR A 138 13.19 -2.53 -2.44
C TYR A 138 13.12 -3.83 -3.26
N ALA A 139 14.08 -4.07 -4.16
CA ALA A 139 14.14 -5.33 -4.91
C ALA A 139 14.27 -6.55 -3.97
N GLN A 140 15.11 -6.46 -2.93
CA GLN A 140 15.19 -7.49 -1.88
C GLN A 140 13.86 -7.70 -1.14
N ALA A 141 13.03 -6.66 -1.02
CA ALA A 141 11.70 -6.81 -0.44
C ALA A 141 10.78 -7.62 -1.34
N LEU A 142 10.84 -7.40 -2.66
CA LEU A 142 10.07 -8.18 -3.66
C LEU A 142 10.51 -9.64 -3.72
N GLU A 143 11.81 -9.92 -3.53
CA GLU A 143 12.34 -11.29 -3.43
C GLU A 143 11.77 -12.05 -2.22
N LEU A 144 11.60 -11.35 -1.08
CA LEU A 144 11.01 -11.95 0.12
C LEU A 144 9.49 -12.09 0.02
N ASN A 145 8.82 -11.09 -0.55
CA ASN A 145 7.37 -11.08 -0.65
C ASN A 145 6.93 -10.53 -2.03
N PRO A 146 6.64 -11.41 -3.00
CA PRO A 146 6.15 -11.00 -4.30
C PRO A 146 4.75 -10.36 -4.23
N LEU A 147 3.99 -10.60 -3.16
CA LEU A 147 2.66 -10.01 -2.94
C LEU A 147 2.71 -8.54 -2.52
N LEU A 148 3.90 -7.97 -2.27
CA LEU A 148 4.08 -6.53 -2.10
C LEU A 148 3.47 -5.73 -3.25
N GLY A 149 3.37 -6.31 -4.44
CA GLY A 149 2.69 -5.67 -5.56
C GLY A 149 1.18 -5.44 -5.37
N LYS A 150 0.54 -6.14 -4.44
CA LYS A 150 -0.86 -5.90 -4.04
C LYS A 150 -0.99 -4.76 -3.02
N ASN A 151 0.08 -4.46 -2.26
CA ASN A 151 0.06 -3.45 -1.22
C ASN A 151 0.16 -2.02 -1.80
N SER A 152 -0.86 -1.20 -1.58
CA SER A 152 -0.96 0.18 -2.10
C SER A 152 0.22 1.07 -1.74
N PHE A 153 0.76 0.96 -0.52
CA PHE A 153 1.92 1.73 -0.09
C PHE A 153 3.16 1.29 -0.88
N SER A 154 3.40 -0.01 -0.96
CA SER A 154 4.54 -0.56 -1.70
C SER A 154 4.50 -0.16 -3.17
N ARG A 155 3.32 -0.22 -3.82
CA ARG A 155 3.11 0.25 -5.21
C ARG A 155 3.51 1.71 -5.40
N SER A 156 3.15 2.57 -4.44
CA SER A 156 3.47 3.99 -4.47
C SER A 156 4.99 4.21 -4.34
N VAL A 157 5.64 3.49 -3.43
CA VAL A 157 7.11 3.55 -3.26
C VAL A 157 7.83 3.07 -4.51
N ALA A 158 7.42 1.97 -5.13
CA ALA A 158 8.02 1.49 -6.39
C ALA A 158 7.92 2.54 -7.51
N SER A 159 6.76 3.19 -7.62
CA SER A 159 6.52 4.21 -8.65
C SER A 159 7.40 5.44 -8.40
N GLU A 160 7.53 5.86 -7.13
CA GLU A 160 8.37 6.99 -6.72
C GLU A 160 9.87 6.71 -6.99
N LEU A 161 10.34 5.51 -6.64
CA LEU A 161 11.74 5.13 -6.78
C LEU A 161 12.20 5.09 -8.24
N THR A 162 11.30 4.71 -9.16
CA THR A 162 11.61 4.54 -10.58
C THR A 162 11.15 5.72 -11.44
N GLY A 163 10.27 6.58 -10.92
CA GLY A 163 9.61 7.64 -11.68
C GLY A 163 8.67 7.11 -12.76
N LYS A 164 8.17 5.87 -12.62
CA LYS A 164 7.34 5.18 -13.61
C LYS A 164 6.05 4.66 -12.99
N PRO A 165 5.02 4.33 -13.79
CA PRO A 165 3.86 3.59 -13.31
C PRO A 165 4.28 2.28 -12.64
N PHE A 166 3.50 1.82 -11.67
CA PHE A 166 3.80 0.62 -10.88
C PHE A 166 4.09 -0.64 -11.74
N GLN A 167 3.34 -0.84 -12.83
CA GLN A 167 3.51 -2.00 -13.71
C GLN A 167 4.92 -2.03 -14.35
N ASP A 168 5.38 -0.88 -14.85
CA ASP A 168 6.73 -0.73 -15.40
C ASP A 168 7.79 -0.81 -14.28
N SER A 169 7.44 -0.30 -13.10
CA SER A 169 8.32 -0.37 -11.91
C SER A 169 8.60 -1.82 -11.54
N LEU A 170 7.58 -2.69 -11.55
CA LEU A 170 7.77 -4.12 -11.29
C LEU A 170 8.66 -4.79 -12.32
N LEU A 171 8.53 -4.43 -13.60
CA LEU A 171 9.36 -4.99 -14.66
C LEU A 171 10.85 -4.68 -14.43
N ILE A 172 11.15 -3.51 -13.87
CA ILE A 172 12.51 -3.07 -13.55
C ILE A 172 12.98 -3.67 -12.22
N LEU A 173 12.16 -3.61 -11.18
CA LEU A 173 12.53 -3.97 -9.80
C LEU A 173 12.49 -5.47 -9.54
N GLY A 174 11.68 -6.22 -10.29
CA GLY A 174 11.54 -7.67 -10.17
C GLY A 174 12.58 -8.46 -10.97
N ASP A 175 13.40 -7.78 -11.78
CA ASP A 175 14.43 -8.40 -12.61
C ASP A 175 15.79 -7.76 -12.27
N PRO A 176 16.76 -8.53 -11.72
CA PRO A 176 18.04 -7.98 -11.26
C PRO A 176 18.88 -7.38 -12.39
N ASP A 177 18.75 -7.88 -13.62
CA ASP A 177 19.50 -7.39 -14.78
C ASP A 177 18.94 -6.03 -15.23
N LYS A 178 17.62 -5.93 -15.36
CA LYS A 178 16.94 -4.66 -15.69
C LYS A 178 17.12 -3.61 -14.59
N LEU A 179 17.11 -4.04 -13.32
CA LEU A 179 17.40 -3.16 -12.20
C LEU A 179 18.81 -2.57 -12.30
N SER A 180 19.79 -3.42 -12.61
CA SER A 180 21.18 -3.00 -12.77
C SER A 180 21.32 -2.02 -13.94
N GLU A 181 20.72 -2.35 -15.09
CA GLU A 181 20.68 -1.46 -16.26
C GLU A 181 20.02 -0.11 -15.93
N PHE A 182 18.89 -0.12 -15.24
CA PHE A 182 18.17 1.08 -14.83
C PHE A 182 19.01 1.95 -13.88
N ILE A 183 19.67 1.33 -12.89
CA ILE A 183 20.54 2.04 -11.95
C ILE A 183 21.72 2.67 -12.69
N GLU A 184 22.34 1.95 -13.62
CA GLU A 184 23.45 2.46 -14.43
C GLU A 184 23.02 3.60 -15.35
N ALA A 185 21.85 3.48 -15.98
CA ALA A 185 21.31 4.49 -16.89
C ALA A 185 20.93 5.80 -16.17
N ASN A 186 20.28 5.71 -15.00
CA ASN A 186 19.70 6.89 -14.33
C ASN A 186 20.61 7.50 -13.27
N TYR A 187 21.48 6.69 -12.66
CA TYR A 187 22.32 7.17 -11.56
C TYR A 187 23.82 6.93 -11.80
N GLY A 188 24.20 6.38 -12.95
CA GLY A 188 25.57 6.07 -13.31
C GLY A 188 26.11 4.81 -12.63
N LYS A 189 27.21 4.27 -13.15
CA LYS A 189 27.82 3.00 -12.71
C LYS A 189 27.92 2.93 -11.18
N ALA A 190 27.19 1.99 -10.58
CA ALA A 190 27.52 1.56 -9.23
C ALA A 190 28.95 1.03 -9.33
N LYS A 191 29.90 1.72 -8.71
CA LYS A 191 31.31 1.35 -8.71
C LYS A 191 31.37 -0.07 -8.14
N LYS A 192 31.39 -1.08 -9.02
CA LYS A 192 31.74 -2.46 -8.66
C LYS A 192 33.16 -2.34 -8.13
N GLU A 193 33.32 -2.15 -6.83
CA GLU A 193 34.54 -2.53 -6.13
C GLU A 193 34.65 -4.04 -6.33
N ARG A 194 35.21 -4.42 -7.48
CA ARG A 194 35.88 -5.69 -7.63
C ARG A 194 36.95 -5.62 -6.55
N LYS A 195 36.72 -6.33 -5.43
CA LYS A 195 37.78 -6.75 -4.52
C LYS A 195 38.86 -7.36 -5.42
N LYS A 196 39.86 -6.55 -5.79
CA LYS A 196 41.14 -7.06 -6.24
C LYS A 196 41.64 -7.81 -5.02
N VAL A 197 41.50 -9.14 -5.05
CA VAL A 197 42.38 -10.02 -4.27
C VAL A 197 43.76 -9.83 -4.90
N SER A 198 44.40 -8.74 -4.51
CA SER A 198 45.78 -8.43 -4.79
C SER A 198 46.56 -9.02 -3.63
N SER A 199 47.19 -10.16 -3.93
CA SER A 199 48.11 -10.92 -3.10
C SER A 199 49.17 -10.05 -2.39
N PRO A 200 49.95 -10.64 -1.48
CA PRO A 200 51.33 -10.84 -1.91
C PRO A 200 51.85 -12.24 -1.65
N SER A 201 52.42 -12.77 -2.73
CA SER A 201 53.51 -13.73 -2.69
C SER A 201 54.53 -13.30 -1.63
N LYS A 202 54.88 -14.21 -0.71
CA LYS A 202 56.07 -14.05 0.12
C LYS A 202 56.90 -15.31 0.00
N ALA A 203 57.85 -15.24 -0.93
CA ALA A 203 59.06 -16.03 -0.91
C ALA A 203 59.86 -15.71 0.36
N GLN A 204 60.34 -16.74 1.04
CA GLN A 204 61.41 -16.78 2.05
C GLN A 204 61.49 -18.26 2.45
N LYS A 205 62.64 -18.95 2.47
CA LYS A 205 64.01 -18.68 2.05
C LYS A 205 64.70 -20.05 2.00
#